data_AF-A0AAU4BY90-F1
#
_entry.id   AF-A0AAU4BY90-F1
#
_cell.length_a   1.000
_cell.length_b   1.000
_cell.length_c   1.000
_cell.angle_alpha   90.00
_cell.angle_beta   90.00
_cell.angle_gamma   90.00
#
_symmetry.space_group_name_H-M   'P 1'
#
loop_
_entity.id
_entity.type
_entity.pdbx_description
1 polymer ?
#
loop_
_entity_poly.entity_id
_entity_poly.type
_entity_poly.pdbx_seq_one_letter_code
_entity_poly.pdbx_strand_id
1 'polypeptide(L)'
;MFVGELDLTDVATAREVHLTGRRSYTVESALIGFDGIPALLESLEEMQARPLRWLGMTTRDGHIAANIGIPGGCLRMTGPRCGTSSTCSARA
;
A
#
# COMPACT_ATOMS: atom_id res chain seq x y z
N MET A 1 -7.21 -14.81 -10.39
CA MET A 1 -6.59 -13.87 -9.45
C MET A 1 -6.90 -14.35 -8.05
N PHE A 2 -5.98 -14.14 -7.12
CA PHE A 2 -6.10 -14.57 -5.73
C PHE A 2 -5.84 -13.36 -4.84
N VAL A 3 -6.54 -13.26 -3.70
CA VAL A 3 -6.32 -12.21 -2.71
C VAL A 3 -5.64 -12.82 -1.49
N GLY A 4 -4.60 -12.18 -0.98
CA GLY A 4 -3.82 -12.69 0.15
C GLY A 4 -2.96 -11.62 0.81
N GLU A 5 -2.37 -11.98 1.96
CA GLU A 5 -1.36 -11.17 2.62
C GLU A 5 -0.05 -11.23 1.83
N LEU A 6 0.60 -10.08 1.71
CA LEU A 6 1.88 -9.92 1.03
C LEU A 6 2.98 -9.78 2.07
N ASP A 7 4.01 -10.60 1.96
CA ASP A 7 5.18 -10.53 2.82
C ASP A 7 6.20 -9.55 2.25
N LEU A 8 6.32 -8.38 2.86
CA LEU A 8 7.31 -7.38 2.45
C LEU A 8 8.73 -7.66 2.97
N THR A 9 8.93 -8.71 3.78
CA THR A 9 10.28 -9.18 4.10
C THR A 9 10.90 -9.96 2.93
N ASP A 10 10.06 -10.51 2.03
CA ASP A 10 10.50 -10.99 0.73
C ASP A 10 10.79 -9.81 -0.21
N VAL A 11 12.04 -9.74 -0.66
CA VAL A 11 12.54 -8.65 -1.52
C VAL A 11 11.82 -8.63 -2.87
N ALA A 12 11.45 -9.78 -3.42
CA ALA A 12 10.76 -9.84 -4.70
C ALA A 12 9.34 -9.26 -4.58
N THR A 13 8.59 -9.71 -3.57
CA THR A 13 7.26 -9.20 -3.24
C THR A 13 7.29 -7.70 -2.94
N ALA A 14 8.23 -7.24 -2.11
CA ALA A 14 8.35 -5.82 -1.77
C ALA A 14 8.61 -4.94 -3.01
N ARG A 15 9.48 -5.38 -3.92
CA ARG A 15 9.75 -4.67 -5.18
C ARG A 15 8.51 -4.59 -6.07
N GLU A 16 7.79 -5.70 -6.23
CA GLU A 16 6.58 -5.73 -7.07
C GLU A 16 5.47 -4.85 -6.48
N VAL A 17 5.30 -4.83 -5.14
CA VAL A 17 4.38 -3.92 -4.45
C VAL A 17 4.73 -2.45 -4.75
N HIS A 18 6.00 -2.08 -4.56
CA HIS A 18 6.49 -0.72 -4.78
C HIS A 18 6.30 -0.26 -6.23
N LEU A 19 6.68 -1.10 -7.19
CA LEU A 19 6.54 -0.80 -8.61
C LEU A 19 5.07 -0.70 -9.04
N THR A 20 4.20 -1.56 -8.51
CA THR A 20 2.76 -1.53 -8.82
C THR A 20 2.10 -0.29 -8.25
N GLY A 21 2.43 0.09 -7.01
CA GLY A 21 1.96 1.33 -6.39
C GLY A 21 2.38 2.57 -7.18
N ARG A 22 3.68 2.67 -7.50
CA ARG A 22 4.23 3.79 -8.29
C ARG A 22 3.59 3.92 -9.67
N ARG A 23 3.40 2.81 -10.39
CA ARG A 23 2.71 2.79 -11.69
C ARG A 23 1.28 3.29 -11.57
N SER A 24 0.56 2.87 -10.53
CA SER A 24 -0.82 3.30 -10.28
C SER A 24 -0.92 4.80 -10.00
N TYR A 25 -0.06 5.31 -9.11
CA TYR A 25 -0.08 6.72 -8.74
C TYR A 25 0.53 7.65 -9.80
N THR A 26 1.33 7.14 -10.73
CA THR A 26 1.80 7.93 -11.90
C THR A 26 0.62 8.27 -12.80
N VAL A 27 -0.31 7.32 -13.00
CA VAL A 27 -1.55 7.59 -13.72
C VAL A 27 -2.38 8.64 -12.98
N GLU A 28 -2.55 8.51 -11.68
CA GLU A 28 -3.28 9.50 -10.88
C GLU A 28 -2.64 10.90 -10.98
N SER A 29 -1.33 11.03 -10.74
CA SER A 29 -0.62 12.31 -10.84
C SER A 29 -0.87 13.00 -12.19
N ALA A 30 -0.76 12.26 -13.29
CA ALA A 30 -1.00 12.78 -14.63
C ALA A 30 -2.45 13.25 -14.83
N LEU A 31 -3.43 12.55 -14.24
CA LEU A 31 -4.84 12.91 -14.32
C LEU A 31 -5.20 14.13 -13.47
N ILE A 32 -4.58 14.31 -12.31
CA ILE A 32 -4.91 15.37 -11.36
C ILE A 32 -3.95 16.58 -11.42
N GLY A 33 -2.85 16.47 -12.17
CA GLY A 33 -1.81 17.49 -12.28
C GLY A 33 -1.06 17.76 -10.97
N PHE A 34 -0.83 16.72 -10.15
CA PHE A 34 -0.22 16.85 -8.83
C PHE A 34 0.80 15.75 -8.54
N ASP A 35 2.07 16.14 -8.43
CA ASP A 35 3.20 15.22 -8.23
C ASP A 35 3.54 14.94 -6.76
N GLY A 36 2.83 15.56 -5.80
CA GLY A 36 3.11 15.40 -4.37
C GLY A 36 2.54 14.13 -3.75
N ILE A 37 2.20 13.11 -4.55
CA ILE A 37 1.62 11.85 -4.06
C ILE A 37 2.71 11.06 -3.30
N PRO A 38 2.54 10.74 -2.00
CA PRO A 38 3.60 10.15 -1.19
C PRO A 38 4.22 8.87 -1.77
N ALA A 39 3.42 7.98 -2.36
CA ALA A 39 3.89 6.74 -2.97
C ALA A 39 4.81 6.94 -4.19
N LEU A 40 4.81 8.12 -4.81
CA LEU A 40 5.75 8.49 -5.88
C LEU A 40 7.10 8.97 -5.36
N LEU A 41 7.16 9.41 -4.11
CA LEU A 41 8.35 9.96 -3.47
C LEU A 41 9.02 8.96 -2.52
N GLU A 42 8.26 7.98 -2.04
CA GLU A 42 8.73 6.92 -1.14
C GLU A 42 9.67 5.93 -1.83
N SER A 43 10.79 5.65 -1.19
CA SER A 43 11.72 4.57 -1.55
C SER A 43 11.19 3.19 -1.13
N LEU A 44 11.77 2.13 -1.70
CA LEU A 44 11.42 0.76 -1.31
C LEU A 44 11.67 0.51 0.19
N GLU A 45 12.79 1.01 0.71
CA GLU A 45 13.21 0.85 2.10
C GLU A 45 12.25 1.58 3.05
N GLU A 46 11.85 2.81 2.72
CA GLU A 46 10.85 3.56 3.48
C GLU A 46 9.49 2.85 3.48
N MET A 47 9.05 2.33 2.34
CA MET A 47 7.81 1.56 2.22
C MET A 47 7.82 0.30 3.10
N GLN A 48 8.94 -0.45 3.10
CA GLN A 48 9.11 -1.66 3.92
C GLN A 48 9.18 -1.35 5.42
N ALA A 49 9.74 -0.20 5.80
CA ALA A 49 9.86 0.20 7.21
C ALA A 49 8.52 0.63 7.83
N ARG A 50 7.47 0.82 7.03
CA ARG A 50 6.16 1.24 7.55
C ARG A 50 5.53 0.11 8.38
N PRO A 51 4.89 0.43 9.52
CA PRO A 51 4.16 -0.53 10.34
C PRO A 51 2.77 -0.87 9.74
N LEU A 52 2.77 -1.40 8.51
CA LEU A 52 1.58 -1.77 7.75
C LEU A 52 1.51 -3.28 7.53
N ARG A 53 0.29 -3.80 7.50
CA ARG A 53 -0.02 -5.10 6.91
C ARG A 53 -0.44 -4.90 5.46
N TRP A 54 0.07 -5.73 4.57
CA TRP A 54 -0.16 -5.56 3.14
C TRP A 54 -1.07 -6.65 2.62
N LEU A 55 -2.19 -6.25 2.01
CA LEU A 55 -3.05 -7.15 1.25
C LEU A 55 -2.84 -6.91 -0.24
N GLY A 56 -2.81 -7.99 -1.01
CA GLY A 56 -2.57 -7.95 -2.44
C GLY A 56 -3.54 -8.80 -3.23
N MET A 57 -3.71 -8.44 -4.49
CA MET A 57 -4.32 -9.31 -5.49
C MET A 57 -3.24 -9.78 -6.48
N THR A 58 -3.05 -11.09 -6.56
CA THR A 58 -2.06 -11.72 -7.44
C THR A 58 -2.75 -12.35 -8.65
N THR A 59 -2.16 -12.17 -9.83
CA THR A 59 -2.60 -12.80 -11.07
C THR A 59 -2.28 -14.30 -11.08
N ARG A 60 -2.74 -15.05 -12.10
CA ARG A 60 -2.49 -16.51 -12.16
C ARG A 60 -1.02 -16.84 -12.45
N ASP A 61 -0.32 -15.93 -13.09
CA ASP A 61 1.10 -15.94 -13.44
C ASP A 61 2.01 -15.36 -12.32
N GLY A 62 1.45 -14.98 -11.17
CA GLY A 62 2.23 -14.61 -9.99
C GLY A 62 2.59 -13.13 -9.85
N HIS A 63 2.05 -12.26 -10.71
CA HIS A 63 2.26 -10.81 -10.61
C HIS A 63 1.27 -10.13 -9.67
N ILE A 64 1.70 -9.08 -8.99
CA ILE A 64 0.84 -8.28 -8.11
C ILE A 64 0.10 -7.26 -8.98
N ALA A 65 -1.23 -7.37 -9.05
CA ALA A 65 -2.08 -6.47 -9.83
C ALA A 65 -2.59 -5.28 -9.00
N ALA A 66 -2.72 -5.46 -7.69
CA ALA A 66 -3.16 -4.43 -6.76
C ALA A 66 -2.63 -4.72 -5.35
N ASN A 67 -2.43 -3.67 -4.55
CA ASN A 67 -2.06 -3.80 -3.15
C ASN A 67 -2.64 -2.65 -2.32
N ILE A 68 -2.81 -2.89 -1.02
CA ILE A 68 -3.17 -1.89 -0.04
C ILE A 68 -2.43 -2.14 1.28
N GLY A 69 -1.83 -1.07 1.82
CA GLY A 69 -1.21 -1.07 3.14
C GLY A 69 -2.20 -0.64 4.22
N ILE A 70 -2.39 -1.48 5.24
CA ILE A 70 -3.35 -1.29 6.33
C ILE A 70 -2.56 -1.08 7.63
N PRO A 71 -2.75 0.04 8.35
CA PRO A 71 -2.09 0.25 9.64
C PRO A 71 -2.43 -0.87 10.63
N GLY A 72 -1.41 -1.40 11.31
CA GLY A 72 -1.55 -2.54 12.24
C GLY A 72 -2.53 -2.32 13.39
N GLY A 73 -2.93 -1.07 13.68
CA GLY A 73 -3.92 -0.73 14.72
C GLY A 73 -5.39 -0.73 14.27
N CYS A 74 -5.69 -0.83 12.97
CA CYS A 74 -7.06 -0.64 12.46
C CYS A 74 -7.93 -1.91 12.43
N LEU A 75 -7.39 -3.10 12.70
CA LEU A 75 -8.15 -4.37 12.57
C LEU A 75 -8.99 -4.76 13.78
N ARG A 76 -8.98 -4.01 14.89
CA ARG A 76 -9.89 -4.25 16.02
C ARG A 76 -11.26 -3.60 15.72
N MET A 77 -11.99 -4.17 14.75
CA MET A 77 -13.38 -3.80 14.43
C MET A 77 -14.36 -4.30 15.50
N THR A 78 -14.19 -3.83 16.74
CA THR A 78 -15.21 -3.89 17.81
C THR A 78 -15.31 -2.48 18.42
N GLY A 79 -15.71 -1.49 17.62
CA GLY A 79 -15.85 -0.09 18.05
C GLY A 79 -16.08 0.87 16.87
N PRO A 80 -16.73 2.03 17.08
CA PRO A 80 -17.34 2.78 15.98
C PRO A 80 -16.30 3.53 15.12
N ARG A 81 -16.24 3.09 13.85
CA ARG A 81 -15.77 3.80 12.64
C ARG A 81 -14.33 4.35 12.65
N CYS A 82 -13.40 3.60 12.08
CA CYS A 82 -12.21 4.16 11.43
C CYS A 82 -12.55 4.45 9.96
N GLY A 83 -12.39 5.71 9.53
CA GLY A 83 -12.57 6.12 8.14
C GLY A 83 -11.47 5.53 7.25
N THR A 84 -11.81 5.20 6.00
CA THR A 84 -10.94 4.58 5.00
C THR A 84 -9.93 5.55 4.36
N SER A 85 -9.59 6.67 5.02
CA SER A 85 -8.63 7.65 4.49
C SER A 85 -7.29 7.55 5.20
N SER A 86 -6.22 7.56 4.40
CA SER A 86 -4.78 7.38 4.68
C SER A 86 -4.12 8.34 5.69
N THR A 87 -4.87 8.96 6.59
CA THR A 87 -4.34 9.87 7.61
C THR A 87 -4.93 9.55 8.99
N CYS A 88 -4.38 8.54 9.66
CA CYS A 88 -4.42 8.50 11.12
C CYS A 88 -3.39 9.52 11.64
N SER A 89 -3.81 10.74 11.93
CA SER A 89 -3.02 11.65 12.76
C SER A 89 -3.14 11.16 14.21
N ALA A 90 -2.06 10.61 14.75
CA ALA A 90 -1.92 10.44 16.18
C ALA A 90 -1.82 11.85 16.78
N ARG A 91 -2.90 12.33 17.41
CA ARG A 91 -2.77 13.47 18.34
C ARG A 91 -2.11 12.96 19.61
N ALA A 92 -1.02 13.63 19.98
CA ALA A 92 -0.40 13.56 21.30
C ALA A 92 -1.36 14.04 22.39
#